data_AF-A0A7D5D9I0-F1
#
_entry.id   AF-A0A7D5D9I0-F1
#
_cell.length_a   1.000
_cell.length_b   1.000
_cell.length_c   1.000
_cell.angle_alpha   90.00
_cell.angle_beta   90.00
_cell.angle_gamma   90.00
#
_symmetry.space_group_name_H-M   'P 1'
#
loop_
_entity.id
_entity.type
_entity.pdbx_description
1 polymer ?
#
loop_
_entity_poly.entity_id
_entity_poly.type
_entity_poly.pdbx_seq_one_letter_code
_entity_poly.pdbx_strand_id
1 'polypeptide(L)'
;MNPSRTLFARLFTVSLGAIVLAHGLTYLWILHYRIPPPPRLGITDQTLDPAQALEASSHYVLVWPKAMLAFQGLALVGIAWYVSRSLTRPLKRFSRAAERLGHDLDSAPLEETGGIEARQVAKRLNHMQQAIRDQVDMRRRMLGAVSHDLRTPLSRLKLRLMLLDDPALVADMSNDIEAIVRVLDATQHYLHDKPPG
;
A
#
# COMPACT_ATOMS: atom_id res chain seq x y z
N MET A 1 -11.01 -23.19 -2.23
CA MET A 1 -10.33 -22.33 -1.24
C MET A 1 -8.97 -22.94 -0.98
N ASN A 2 -7.88 -22.36 -1.48
CA ASN A 2 -6.58 -23.06 -1.54
C ASN A 2 -5.45 -22.20 -0.92
N PRO A 3 -4.74 -22.67 0.12
CA PRO A 3 -3.85 -21.85 0.97
C PRO A 3 -2.45 -21.60 0.37
N SER A 4 -2.31 -21.46 -0.94
CA SER A 4 -1.00 -21.54 -1.61
C SER A 4 -0.22 -20.22 -1.85
N ARG A 5 -0.71 -19.03 -1.47
CA ARG A 5 -0.24 -17.78 -2.15
C ARG A 5 0.11 -16.55 -1.31
N THR A 6 0.85 -16.73 -0.22
CA THR A 6 1.76 -15.70 0.29
C THR A 6 3.15 -16.31 0.39
N LEU A 7 3.88 -16.31 -0.73
CA LEU A 7 5.29 -16.74 -0.82
C LEU A 7 6.12 -16.08 0.31
N PHE A 8 5.75 -14.85 0.65
CA PHE A 8 6.26 -14.07 1.77
C PHE A 8 5.99 -14.69 3.16
N ALA A 9 4.74 -15.08 3.45
CA ALA A 9 4.40 -15.71 4.72
C ALA A 9 5.02 -17.11 4.81
N ARG A 10 5.09 -17.84 3.69
CA ARG A 10 5.74 -19.16 3.62
C ARG A 10 7.24 -19.08 3.85
N LEU A 11 7.94 -18.12 3.23
CA LEU A 11 9.36 -17.91 3.50
C LEU A 11 9.59 -17.47 4.94
N PHE A 12 8.76 -16.55 5.45
CA PHE A 12 8.86 -16.11 6.85
C PHE A 12 8.58 -17.25 7.83
N THR A 13 7.54 -18.06 7.64
CA THR A 13 7.22 -19.18 8.53
C THR A 13 8.19 -20.33 8.39
N VAL A 14 8.75 -20.58 7.20
CA VAL A 14 9.81 -21.58 7.01
C VAL A 14 11.09 -21.10 7.68
N SER A 15 11.49 -19.85 7.52
CA SER A 15 12.67 -19.29 8.19
C SER A 15 12.51 -19.25 9.71
N LEU A 16 11.36 -18.77 10.20
CA LEU A 16 11.05 -18.76 11.64
C LEU A 16 10.97 -20.18 12.20
N GLY A 17 10.32 -21.10 11.47
CA GLY A 17 10.22 -22.51 11.83
C GLY A 17 11.57 -23.20 11.87
N ALA A 18 12.46 -22.92 10.91
CA ALA A 18 13.82 -23.43 10.90
C ALA A 18 14.65 -22.91 12.09
N ILE A 19 14.48 -21.64 12.45
CA ILE A 19 15.11 -21.05 13.65
C ILE A 19 14.60 -21.76 14.91
N VAL A 20 13.28 -21.92 15.06
CA VAL A 20 12.68 -22.61 16.21
C VAL A 20 13.10 -24.07 16.27
N LEU A 21 13.16 -24.78 15.14
CA LEU A 21 13.64 -26.17 15.06
C LEU A 21 15.10 -26.30 15.48
N ALA A 22 15.97 -25.39 15.01
CA ALA A 22 17.36 -25.35 15.43
C ALA A 22 17.48 -25.13 16.95
N HIS A 23 16.64 -24.26 17.53
CA HIS A 23 16.58 -24.05 18.99
C HIS A 23 16.09 -25.29 19.73
N GLY A 24 15.04 -25.94 19.24
CA GLY A 24 14.50 -27.16 19.81
C GLY A 24 15.55 -28.28 19.82
N LEU A 25 16.28 -28.46 18.72
CA LEU A 25 17.37 -29.44 18.65
C LEU A 25 18.49 -29.12 19.63
N THR A 26 18.90 -27.85 19.75
CA THR A 26 19.95 -27.47 20.70
C THR A 26 19.50 -27.62 22.15
N TYR A 27 18.26 -27.24 22.47
CA TYR A 27 17.71 -27.41 23.82
C TYR A 27 17.58 -28.89 24.18
N LEU A 28 17.14 -29.71 23.22
CA LEU A 28 17.07 -31.16 23.36
C LEU A 28 18.46 -31.79 23.46
N TRP A 29 19.46 -31.26 22.75
CA TRP A 29 20.86 -31.63 22.91
C TRP A 29 21.37 -31.29 24.32
N ILE A 30 21.07 -30.11 24.87
CA ILE A 30 21.45 -29.73 26.25
C ILE A 30 20.74 -30.59 27.31
N LEU A 31 19.47 -30.93 27.10
CA LEU A 31 18.72 -31.81 28.00
C LEU A 31 19.21 -33.27 27.94
N HIS A 32 19.61 -33.73 26.75
CA HIS A 32 20.07 -35.10 26.52
C HIS A 32 21.56 -35.28 26.87
N TYR A 33 22.41 -34.31 26.51
CA TYR A 33 23.80 -34.18 26.94
C TYR A 33 23.86 -33.37 28.23
N ARG A 34 23.60 -34.07 29.34
CA ARG A 34 24.12 -33.69 30.66
C ARG A 34 25.59 -33.29 30.47
N ILE A 35 25.98 -32.08 30.89
CA ILE A 35 27.36 -31.57 30.90
C ILE A 35 28.29 -32.78 31.11
N PRO A 36 29.14 -33.16 30.13
CA PRO A 36 29.97 -34.33 30.29
C PRO A 36 30.70 -34.16 31.63
N PRO A 37 30.64 -35.15 32.53
CA PRO A 37 31.36 -35.03 33.79
C PRO A 37 32.79 -34.65 33.43
N PRO A 38 33.41 -33.69 34.14
CA PRO A 38 34.79 -33.32 33.88
C PRO A 38 35.58 -34.61 33.70
N PRO A 39 36.49 -34.68 32.70
CA PRO A 39 37.22 -35.89 32.40
C PRO A 39 37.61 -36.53 33.72
N ARG A 40 37.21 -37.78 33.95
CA ARG A 40 37.59 -38.48 35.18
C ARG A 40 39.11 -38.50 35.12
N LEU A 41 39.73 -37.53 35.78
CA LEU A 41 41.13 -37.56 36.13
C LEU A 41 41.24 -38.89 36.84
N GLY A 42 41.78 -39.89 36.14
CA GLY A 42 42.17 -41.10 36.81
C GLY A 42 43.01 -40.64 37.97
N ILE A 43 42.74 -41.15 39.17
CA ILE A 43 43.60 -40.92 40.34
C ILE A 43 45.07 -41.32 40.01
N THR A 44 45.29 -41.97 38.87
CA THR A 44 46.55 -42.42 38.29
C THR A 44 47.26 -41.46 37.32
N ASP A 45 46.71 -40.30 36.93
CA ASP A 45 47.44 -39.32 36.09
C ASP A 45 47.41 -37.92 36.71
N GLN A 46 48.45 -37.63 37.49
CA GLN A 46 48.68 -36.36 38.20
C GLN A 46 49.19 -35.22 37.28
N THR A 47 49.25 -35.40 35.95
CA THR A 47 49.94 -34.44 35.06
C THR A 47 49.05 -33.43 34.34
N LEU A 48 47.71 -33.53 34.47
CA LEU A 48 46.82 -32.50 33.93
C LEU A 48 46.69 -31.34 34.92
N ASP A 49 47.31 -30.21 34.56
CA ASP A 49 47.22 -28.95 35.30
C ASP A 49 45.74 -28.57 35.50
N PRO A 50 45.27 -28.40 36.75
CA PRO A 50 43.88 -28.02 37.04
C PRO A 50 43.48 -26.70 36.37
N ALA A 51 44.43 -25.83 36.04
CA ALA A 51 44.17 -24.63 35.24
C ALA A 51 43.68 -24.96 33.82
N GLN A 52 44.26 -25.97 33.16
CA GLN A 52 43.90 -26.37 31.80
C GLN A 52 42.51 -27.03 31.73
N ALA A 53 42.14 -27.79 32.75
CA ALA A 53 40.81 -28.42 32.84
C ALA A 53 39.69 -27.37 33.08
N LEU A 54 39.97 -26.34 33.89
CA LEU A 54 39.04 -25.24 34.11
C LEU A 54 38.88 -24.37 32.85
N GLU A 55 39.97 -24.11 32.13
CA GLU A 55 39.95 -23.35 30.89
C GLU A 55 39.14 -24.04 29.79
N ALA A 56 39.34 -25.35 29.59
CA ALA A 56 38.57 -26.15 28.63
C ALA A 56 37.06 -26.16 28.93
N SER A 57 36.66 -26.31 30.21
CA SER A 57 35.25 -26.27 30.60
C SER A 57 34.63 -24.87 30.46
N SER A 58 35.39 -23.82 30.78
CA SER A 58 34.93 -22.42 30.66
C SER A 58 34.57 -22.03 29.23
N HIS A 59 35.30 -22.56 28.23
CA HIS A 59 35.04 -22.30 26.81
C HIS A 59 33.65 -22.84 26.41
N TYR A 60 33.28 -24.04 26.86
CA TYR A 60 31.99 -24.64 26.52
C TYR A 60 30.80 -23.94 27.16
N VAL A 61 30.93 -23.55 28.44
CA VAL A 61 29.84 -22.95 29.22
C VAL A 61 29.63 -21.47 28.87
N LEU A 62 30.67 -20.76 28.43
CA LEU A 62 30.58 -19.31 28.18
C LEU A 62 30.49 -18.93 26.70
N VAL A 63 31.18 -19.63 25.79
CA VAL A 63 31.30 -19.20 24.39
C VAL A 63 30.11 -19.63 23.54
N TRP A 64 29.67 -20.89 23.66
CA TRP A 64 28.56 -21.42 22.86
C TRP A 64 27.23 -20.70 23.10
N PRO A 65 26.81 -20.41 24.34
CA PRO A 65 25.57 -19.66 24.57
C PRO A 65 25.63 -18.23 24.00
N LYS A 66 26.78 -17.55 24.11
CA LYS A 66 26.98 -16.21 23.55
C LYS A 66 26.94 -16.22 22.02
N ALA A 67 27.58 -17.19 21.38
CA ALA A 67 27.56 -17.34 19.93
C ALA A 67 26.13 -17.60 19.42
N MET A 68 25.35 -18.41 20.15
CA MET A 68 23.97 -18.70 19.81
C MET A 68 23.05 -17.48 19.99
N LEU A 69 23.20 -16.72 21.08
CA LEU A 69 22.49 -15.45 21.29
C LEU A 69 22.83 -14.42 20.20
N ALA A 70 24.09 -14.33 19.80
CA ALA A 70 24.52 -13.45 18.71
C ALA A 70 23.89 -13.86 17.37
N PHE A 71 23.88 -15.16 17.06
CA PHE A 71 23.21 -15.70 15.87
C PHE A 71 21.70 -15.40 15.89
N GLN A 72 21.04 -15.56 17.03
CA GLN A 72 19.62 -15.27 17.20
C GLN A 72 19.32 -13.78 16.99
N GLY A 73 20.12 -12.89 17.60
CA GLY A 73 20.00 -11.45 17.41
C GLY A 73 20.17 -11.06 15.94
N LEU A 74 21.16 -11.63 15.26
CA LEU A 74 21.40 -11.37 13.84
C LEU A 74 20.25 -11.88 12.95
N ALA A 75 19.72 -13.07 13.24
CA ALA A 75 18.59 -13.63 12.52
C ALA A 75 17.32 -12.77 12.70
N LEU A 76 17.04 -12.32 13.92
CA LEU A 76 15.92 -11.41 14.21
C LEU A 76 16.04 -10.09 13.46
N VAL A 77 17.24 -9.48 13.46
CA VAL A 77 17.50 -8.23 12.72
C VAL A 77 17.32 -8.46 11.21
N GLY A 78 17.82 -9.57 10.67
CA GLY A 78 17.67 -9.92 9.26
C GLY A 78 16.20 -10.09 8.86
N ILE A 79 15.42 -10.79 9.68
CA ILE A 79 13.98 -10.98 9.48
C ILE A 79 13.24 -9.64 9.56
N ALA A 80 13.50 -8.83 10.60
CA ALA A 80 12.85 -7.53 10.77
C ALA A 80 13.14 -6.59 9.59
N TRP A 81 14.39 -6.56 9.12
CA TRP A 81 14.79 -5.77 7.95
C TRP A 81 14.08 -6.23 6.68
N TYR A 82 14.01 -7.55 6.45
CA TYR A 82 13.31 -8.12 5.30
C TYR A 82 11.81 -7.81 5.32
N VAL A 83 11.16 -7.97 6.48
CA VAL A 83 9.73 -7.68 6.67
C VAL A 83 9.42 -6.22 6.47
N SER A 84 10.19 -5.32 7.09
CA SER A 84 10.06 -3.88 6.89
C SER A 84 10.12 -3.52 5.41
N ARG A 85 11.15 -4.01 4.69
CA ARG A 85 11.34 -3.68 3.28
C ARG A 85 10.24 -4.27 2.39
N SER A 86 9.69 -5.43 2.76
CA SER A 86 8.61 -6.09 2.03
C SER A 86 7.24 -5.43 2.23
N LEU A 87 6.94 -4.91 3.41
CA LEU A 87 5.69 -4.17 3.68
C LEU A 87 5.75 -2.74 3.14
N THR A 88 6.89 -2.05 3.24
CA THR A 88 7.00 -0.65 2.80
C THR A 88 6.93 -0.50 1.28
N ARG A 89 7.44 -1.47 0.51
CA ARG A 89 7.40 -1.44 -0.97
C ARG A 89 5.97 -1.33 -1.55
N PRO A 90 5.02 -2.23 -1.24
CA PRO A 90 3.65 -2.15 -1.75
C PRO A 90 2.91 -0.92 -1.22
N LEU A 91 3.14 -0.49 0.03
CA LEU A 91 2.55 0.73 0.57
C LEU A 91 2.95 1.98 -0.23
N LYS A 92 4.25 2.11 -0.58
CA LYS A 92 4.73 3.19 -1.43
C LYS A 92 4.10 3.16 -2.83
N ARG A 93 3.87 1.96 -3.38
CA ARG A 93 3.17 1.80 -4.66
C ARG A 93 1.72 2.28 -4.58
N PHE A 94 0.98 1.90 -3.55
CA PHE A 94 -0.42 2.33 -3.36
C PHE A 94 -0.55 3.82 -3.05
N SER A 95 0.40 4.40 -2.30
CA SER A 95 0.43 5.84 -2.05
C SER A 95 0.63 6.62 -3.35
N ARG A 96 1.61 6.26 -4.18
CA ARG A 96 1.82 6.89 -5.50
C ARG A 96 0.62 6.71 -6.43
N ALA A 97 -0.04 5.56 -6.35
CA ALA A 97 -1.23 5.28 -7.11
C ALA A 97 -2.41 6.20 -6.74
N ALA A 98 -2.64 6.37 -5.44
CA ALA A 98 -3.68 7.27 -4.93
C ALA A 98 -3.38 8.74 -5.27
N GLU A 99 -2.11 9.13 -5.23
CA GLU A 99 -1.67 10.47 -5.64
C GLU A 99 -1.90 10.70 -7.14
N ARG A 100 -1.53 9.73 -7.99
CA ARG A 100 -1.84 9.77 -9.43
C ARG A 100 -3.34 9.85 -9.69
N LEU A 101 -4.14 9.06 -8.98
CA LEU A 101 -5.60 9.09 -9.13
C LEU A 101 -6.18 10.49 -8.83
N GLY A 102 -5.60 11.23 -7.88
CA GLY A 102 -6.01 12.60 -7.57
C GLY A 102 -5.64 13.62 -8.65
N HIS A 103 -4.54 13.41 -9.36
CA HIS A 103 -4.08 14.31 -10.43
C HIS A 103 -4.68 13.97 -11.80
N ASP A 104 -4.62 12.71 -12.16
CA ASP A 104 -5.04 12.17 -13.43
C ASP A 104 -5.92 10.94 -13.22
N LEU A 105 -7.21 11.18 -13.39
CA LEU A 105 -8.22 10.15 -13.24
C LEU A 105 -8.13 9.14 -14.38
N ASP A 106 -7.65 9.50 -15.57
CA ASP A 106 -7.60 8.68 -16.79
C ASP A 106 -6.34 7.81 -16.88
N SER A 107 -5.40 8.00 -15.94
CA SER A 107 -4.21 7.17 -15.77
C SER A 107 -4.49 5.66 -15.74
N ALA A 108 -3.52 4.87 -16.21
CA ALA A 108 -3.62 3.42 -16.27
C ALA A 108 -3.93 2.81 -14.88
N PRO A 109 -4.85 1.81 -14.79
CA PRO A 109 -5.17 1.13 -13.55
C PRO A 109 -3.94 0.46 -12.91
N LEU A 110 -4.00 0.23 -11.60
CA LEU A 110 -2.94 -0.48 -10.90
C LEU A 110 -2.92 -1.95 -11.29
N GLU A 111 -1.73 -2.44 -11.66
CA GLU A 111 -1.55 -3.88 -11.85
C GLU A 111 -1.80 -4.63 -10.53
N GLU A 112 -2.65 -5.64 -10.59
CA GLU A 112 -2.99 -6.52 -9.47
C GLU A 112 -1.89 -7.55 -9.23
N THR A 113 -0.72 -7.08 -8.81
CA THR A 113 0.47 -7.91 -8.54
C THR A 113 0.81 -7.94 -7.05
N GLY A 114 1.51 -9.00 -6.62
CA GLY A 114 1.91 -9.21 -5.22
C GLY A 114 1.03 -10.19 -4.45
N GLY A 115 1.11 -10.12 -3.11
CA GLY A 115 0.32 -10.96 -2.19
C GLY A 115 -1.19 -10.81 -2.38
N ILE A 116 -1.99 -11.71 -1.80
CA ILE A 116 -3.46 -11.67 -1.93
C ILE A 116 -3.99 -10.32 -1.43
N GLU A 117 -3.47 -9.85 -0.31
CA GLU A 117 -3.83 -8.61 0.35
C GLU A 117 -3.51 -7.41 -0.56
N ALA A 118 -2.30 -7.38 -1.13
CA ALA A 118 -1.88 -6.32 -2.06
C ALA A 118 -2.76 -6.29 -3.31
N ARG A 119 -3.06 -7.46 -3.89
CA ARG A 119 -3.95 -7.57 -5.05
C ARG A 119 -5.37 -7.11 -4.73
N GLN A 120 -5.88 -7.44 -3.54
CA GLN A 120 -7.20 -7.02 -3.13
C GLN A 120 -7.29 -5.49 -2.93
N VAL A 121 -6.24 -4.87 -2.38
CA VAL A 121 -6.15 -3.40 -2.28
C VAL A 121 -6.07 -2.77 -3.67
N ALA A 122 -5.22 -3.30 -4.57
CA ALA A 122 -5.11 -2.83 -5.96
C ALA A 122 -6.48 -2.87 -6.67
N LYS A 123 -7.19 -3.99 -6.55
CA LYS A 123 -8.53 -4.17 -7.12
C LYS A 123 -9.54 -3.16 -6.58
N ARG A 124 -9.53 -2.89 -5.27
CA ARG A 124 -10.41 -1.90 -4.66
C ARG A 124 -10.10 -0.48 -5.13
N LEU A 125 -8.81 -0.11 -5.23
CA LEU A 125 -8.39 1.18 -5.77
C LEU A 125 -8.83 1.35 -7.23
N ASN A 126 -8.66 0.33 -8.06
CA ASN A 126 -9.12 0.36 -9.46
C ASN A 126 -10.64 0.53 -9.55
N HIS A 127 -11.40 -0.16 -8.69
CA HIS A 127 -12.85 -0.01 -8.64
C HIS A 127 -13.26 1.41 -8.21
N MET A 128 -12.58 1.99 -7.21
CA MET A 128 -12.81 3.39 -6.82
C MET A 128 -12.48 4.36 -7.96
N GLN A 129 -11.36 4.14 -8.67
CA GLN A 129 -11.00 4.94 -9.84
C GLN A 129 -12.12 4.92 -10.88
N GLN A 130 -12.62 3.73 -11.23
CA GLN A 130 -13.70 3.59 -12.19
C GLN A 130 -14.98 4.27 -11.72
N ALA A 131 -15.38 4.06 -10.46
CA ALA A 131 -16.57 4.68 -9.90
C ALA A 131 -16.50 6.22 -9.92
N ILE A 132 -15.33 6.80 -9.63
CA ILE A 132 -15.13 8.25 -9.70
C ILE A 132 -15.21 8.74 -11.14
N ARG A 133 -14.62 8.02 -12.11
CA ARG A 133 -14.72 8.36 -13.55
C ARG A 133 -16.17 8.41 -13.99
N ASP A 134 -16.91 7.33 -13.72
CA ASP A 134 -18.31 7.22 -14.10
C ASP A 134 -19.16 8.36 -13.50
N GLN A 135 -18.90 8.72 -12.23
CA GLN A 135 -19.59 9.82 -11.56
C GLN A 135 -19.26 11.19 -12.19
N VAL A 136 -18.00 11.44 -12.53
CA VAL A 136 -17.58 12.68 -13.19
C VAL A 136 -18.22 12.79 -14.57
N ASP A 137 -18.19 11.72 -15.35
CA ASP A 137 -18.76 11.70 -16.69
C ASP A 137 -20.28 11.83 -16.68
N MET A 138 -20.94 11.22 -15.69
CA MET A 138 -22.39 11.41 -15.49
C MET A 138 -22.72 12.87 -15.23
N ARG A 139 -21.98 13.54 -14.33
CA ARG A 139 -22.19 14.97 -14.04
C ARG A 139 -21.92 15.85 -15.26
N ARG A 140 -20.86 15.57 -16.03
CA ARG A 140 -20.58 16.28 -17.29
C ARG A 140 -21.71 16.14 -18.29
N ARG A 141 -22.22 14.92 -18.51
CA ARG A 141 -23.37 14.68 -19.40
C ARG A 141 -24.63 15.40 -18.93
N MET A 142 -24.93 15.36 -17.64
CA MET A 142 -26.08 16.06 -17.07
C MET A 142 -25.97 17.58 -17.27
N LEU A 143 -24.81 18.18 -17.01
CA LEU A 143 -24.61 19.61 -17.22
C LEU A 143 -24.70 20.00 -18.69
N GLY A 144 -24.19 19.17 -19.60
CA GLY A 144 -24.36 19.35 -21.05
C GLY A 144 -25.83 19.33 -21.48
N ALA A 145 -26.59 18.33 -21.01
CA ALA A 145 -28.02 18.23 -21.29
C ALA A 145 -28.82 19.42 -20.74
N VAL A 146 -28.58 19.81 -19.48
CA VAL A 146 -29.23 20.98 -18.87
C VAL A 146 -28.89 22.27 -19.66
N SER A 147 -27.64 22.43 -20.09
CA SER A 147 -27.23 23.61 -20.87
C SER A 147 -27.94 23.68 -22.21
N HIS A 148 -28.03 22.54 -22.90
CA HIS A 148 -28.80 22.43 -24.13
C HIS A 148 -30.28 22.80 -23.92
N ASP A 149 -30.89 22.25 -22.87
CA ASP A 149 -32.31 22.43 -22.60
C ASP A 149 -32.66 23.86 -22.15
N LEU A 150 -31.74 24.59 -21.51
CA LEU A 150 -31.90 25.99 -21.12
C LEU A 150 -31.81 26.98 -22.30
N ARG A 151 -31.09 26.64 -23.39
CA ARG A 151 -31.02 27.51 -24.58
C ARG A 151 -32.39 27.71 -25.24
N THR A 152 -33.24 26.69 -25.19
CA THR A 152 -34.59 26.72 -25.78
C THR A 152 -35.51 27.76 -25.12
N PRO A 153 -35.75 27.74 -23.78
CA PRO A 153 -36.57 28.74 -23.12
C PRO A 153 -35.94 30.14 -23.15
N LEU A 154 -34.60 30.28 -23.10
CA LEU A 154 -33.93 31.58 -23.24
C LEU A 154 -34.18 32.21 -24.62
N SER A 155 -34.14 31.41 -25.69
CA SER A 155 -34.46 31.87 -27.05
C SER A 155 -35.92 32.32 -27.14
N ARG A 156 -36.85 31.60 -26.51
CA ARG A 156 -38.26 32.03 -26.43
C ARG A 156 -38.45 33.30 -25.63
N LEU A 157 -37.68 33.50 -24.56
CA LEU A 157 -37.74 34.73 -23.76
C LEU A 157 -37.26 35.93 -24.59
N LYS A 158 -36.17 35.79 -25.35
CA LYS A 158 -35.72 36.83 -26.31
C LYS A 158 -36.81 37.21 -27.32
N LEU A 159 -37.52 36.22 -27.88
CA LEU A 159 -38.63 36.48 -28.80
C LEU A 159 -39.79 37.24 -28.13
N ARG A 160 -40.10 36.94 -26.87
CA ARG A 160 -41.15 37.64 -26.12
C ARG A 160 -40.77 39.08 -25.78
N LEU A 161 -39.49 39.36 -25.51
CA LEU A 161 -39.00 40.72 -25.28
C LEU A 161 -39.22 41.64 -26.48
N MET A 162 -39.12 41.10 -27.71
CA MET A 162 -39.38 41.87 -28.94
C MET A 162 -40.84 42.36 -29.08
N LEU A 163 -41.75 41.90 -28.23
CA LEU A 163 -43.17 42.29 -28.23
C LEU A 163 -43.49 43.39 -27.19
N LEU A 164 -42.51 43.86 -26.43
CA LEU A 164 -42.69 44.90 -25.42
C LEU A 164 -42.48 46.30 -26.03
N ASP A 165 -43.29 47.27 -25.60
CA ASP A 165 -43.26 48.65 -26.10
C ASP A 165 -42.22 49.55 -25.40
N ASP A 166 -41.60 49.09 -24.29
CA ASP A 166 -40.60 49.85 -23.54
C ASP A 166 -39.16 49.45 -23.97
N PRO A 167 -38.47 50.29 -24.77
CA PRO A 167 -37.15 49.96 -25.29
C PRO A 167 -36.06 49.93 -24.21
N ALA A 168 -36.21 50.66 -23.10
CA ALA A 168 -35.23 50.64 -22.01
C ALA A 168 -35.31 49.31 -21.26
N LEU A 169 -36.52 48.87 -20.92
CA LEU A 169 -36.75 47.57 -20.28
C LEU A 169 -36.29 46.40 -21.15
N VAL A 170 -36.55 46.46 -22.47
CA VAL A 170 -36.09 45.44 -23.42
C VAL A 170 -34.57 45.34 -23.46
N ALA A 171 -33.87 46.49 -23.46
CA ALA A 171 -32.41 46.52 -23.47
C ALA A 171 -31.83 45.89 -22.19
N ASP A 172 -32.35 46.25 -21.02
CA ASP A 172 -31.91 45.71 -19.73
C ASP A 172 -32.13 44.19 -19.64
N MET A 173 -33.33 43.70 -19.95
CA MET A 173 -33.63 42.27 -19.92
C MET A 173 -32.83 41.47 -20.97
N SER A 174 -32.55 42.07 -22.13
CA SER A 174 -31.70 41.43 -23.15
C SER A 174 -30.26 41.29 -22.68
N ASN A 175 -29.73 42.31 -22.01
CA ASN A 175 -28.39 42.28 -21.40
C ASN A 175 -28.29 41.17 -20.33
N ASP A 176 -29.32 41.01 -19.50
CA ASP A 176 -29.38 39.95 -18.49
C ASP A 176 -29.41 38.55 -19.11
N ILE A 177 -30.24 38.34 -20.15
CA ILE A 177 -30.28 37.05 -20.86
C ILE A 177 -28.92 36.73 -21.49
N GLU A 178 -28.27 37.71 -22.11
CA GLU A 178 -26.93 37.51 -22.66
C GLU A 178 -25.89 37.21 -21.58
N ALA A 179 -26.00 37.82 -20.40
CA ALA A 179 -25.15 37.48 -19.26
C ALA A 179 -25.34 36.02 -18.85
N ILE A 180 -26.58 35.53 -18.76
CA ILE A 180 -26.90 34.13 -18.44
C ILE A 180 -26.33 33.18 -19.50
N VAL A 181 -26.49 33.50 -20.79
CA VAL A 181 -25.95 32.69 -21.89
C VAL A 181 -24.42 32.64 -21.84
N ARG A 182 -23.74 33.77 -21.55
CA ARG A 182 -22.28 33.80 -21.40
C ARG A 182 -21.80 32.90 -20.26
N VAL A 183 -22.48 32.93 -19.11
CA VAL A 183 -22.15 32.04 -17.97
C VAL A 183 -22.35 30.57 -18.34
N LEU A 184 -23.41 30.27 -19.08
CA LEU A 184 -23.70 28.91 -19.55
C LEU A 184 -22.63 28.40 -20.51
N ASP A 185 -22.26 29.20 -21.50
CA ASP A 185 -21.23 28.87 -22.49
C ASP A 185 -19.85 28.70 -21.83
N ALA A 186 -19.49 29.57 -20.88
CA ALA A 186 -18.25 29.45 -20.11
C ALA A 186 -18.22 28.15 -19.30
N THR A 187 -19.34 27.76 -18.69
CA THR A 187 -19.44 26.50 -17.93
C THR A 187 -19.32 25.29 -18.85
N GLN A 188 -19.99 25.30 -20.00
CA GLN A 188 -19.90 24.22 -20.99
C GLN A 188 -18.49 24.09 -21.56
N HIS A 189 -17.85 25.22 -21.89
CA HIS A 189 -16.47 25.25 -22.39
C HIS A 189 -15.50 24.65 -21.37
N TYR A 190 -15.59 25.06 -20.10
CA TYR A 190 -14.76 24.50 -19.02
C TYR A 190 -14.92 22.98 -18.86
N LEU A 191 -16.13 22.43 -19.08
CA LEU A 191 -16.36 20.99 -19.00
C LEU A 191 -15.78 20.22 -20.19
N HIS A 192 -15.74 20.83 -21.37
CA HIS A 192 -15.23 20.23 -22.61
C HIS A 192 -13.71 20.38 -22.78
N ASP A 193 -13.12 21.45 -22.25
CA ASP A 193 -11.74 21.85 -22.50
C ASP A 193 -10.73 21.26 -21.50
N LYS A 194 -11.15 20.34 -20.62
CA LYS A 194 -10.17 19.58 -19.82
C LYS A 194 -9.41 18.64 -20.78
N PRO A 195 -8.12 18.88 -21.07
CA PRO A 195 -7.36 18.00 -21.95
C PRO A 195 -7.24 16.61 -21.33
N PRO A 196 -7.15 15.53 -22.14
CA PRO A 196 -6.77 14.22 -21.63
C PRO A 196 -5.41 14.35 -20.96
N GLY A 197 -5.35 14.06 -19.66
CA GLY A 197 -4.11 13.99 -18.88
C GLY A 197 -3.30 12.75 -19.24
#